data_AF-A0A1V5ATT9-F1
#
_entry.id   AF-A0A1V5ATT9-F1
#
_cell.length_a   1.000
_cell.length_b   1.000
_cell.length_c   1.000
_cell.angle_alpha   90.00
_cell.angle_beta   90.00
_cell.angle_gamma   90.00
#
_symmetry.space_group_name_H-M   'P 1'
#
loop_
_entity.id
_entity.type
_entity.pdbx_description
1 polymer ?
#
loop_
_entity_poly.entity_id
_entity_poly.type
_entity_poly.pdbx_seq_one_letter_code
_entity_poly.pdbx_strand_id
1 'polypeptide(L)'
;MKVNEMAAYAFLFAMLVAVLSISSVQGKDLTQSDYEEYISNFIGAASYQLPEPVSTLSSLIMSSPDLTKGALKNWAYNNMLSTTRNLMDADQSGNKEQIDHYNDQLDRWQAVYSCLNGDCTHMQQLEGSAGTGQAGGQQEAAAPATAAGGLVADKTRYQKGALLIGPISIPAEWTEPQDIIFLDQGRPYIVVGEGTCSLWDSPPEPDGVDCCFVYAKWRIGDVPQVWGQLELVDPSIHLSELIERNTGKPAEYNSSHVYEAVAFGEGKMLKARVYDGGGYSDNHGELKISVYQAI
;
A
#
# COMPACT_ATOMS: atom_id res chain seq x y z
N MET A 1 1.37 23.33 31.62
CA MET A 1 1.93 22.32 30.70
C MET A 1 1.96 21.00 31.45
N LYS A 2 1.18 20.02 31.01
CA LYS A 2 1.02 18.73 31.71
C LYS A 2 2.31 17.90 31.54
N VAL A 3 2.63 17.04 32.51
CA VAL A 3 3.86 16.23 32.51
C VAL A 3 4.01 15.40 31.22
N ASN A 4 2.90 14.94 30.64
CA ASN A 4 2.87 14.19 29.38
C ASN A 4 3.23 15.05 28.16
N GLU A 5 2.87 16.33 28.15
CA GLU A 5 3.24 17.26 27.06
C GLU A 5 4.75 17.51 27.10
N MET A 6 5.33 17.76 28.28
CA MET A 6 6.78 17.95 28.42
C MET A 6 7.57 16.69 28.02
N ALA A 7 7.05 15.50 28.28
CA ALA A 7 7.66 14.24 27.86
C ALA A 7 7.64 14.09 26.32
N ALA A 8 6.53 14.44 25.67
CA ALA A 8 6.42 14.43 24.21
C ALA A 8 7.37 15.45 23.56
N TYR A 9 7.45 16.67 24.09
CA TYR A 9 8.39 17.67 23.60
C TYR A 9 9.85 17.28 23.83
N ALA A 10 10.20 16.74 25.01
CA ALA A 10 11.55 16.28 25.30
C ALA A 10 11.96 15.09 24.41
N PHE A 11 11.02 14.19 24.10
CA PHE A 11 11.23 13.10 23.17
C PHE A 11 11.48 13.62 21.75
N LEU A 12 10.59 14.47 21.22
CA LEU A 12 10.74 15.08 19.90
C LEU A 12 12.03 15.91 19.76
N PHE A 13 12.44 16.62 20.81
CA PHE A 13 13.68 17.40 20.82
C PHE A 13 14.93 16.52 20.87
N ALA A 14 14.96 15.49 21.71
CA ALA A 14 16.04 14.51 21.74
C ALA A 14 16.19 13.77 20.40
N MET A 15 15.07 13.56 19.70
CA MET A 15 15.01 12.93 18.40
C MET A 15 15.50 13.81 17.27
N LEU A 16 15.11 15.09 17.25
CA LEU A 16 15.67 16.06 16.31
C LEU A 16 17.19 16.17 16.50
N VAL A 17 17.66 16.19 17.74
CA VAL A 17 19.09 16.18 18.07
C VAL A 17 19.76 14.88 17.60
N ALA A 18 19.13 13.71 17.73
CA ALA A 18 19.68 12.45 17.27
C ALA A 18 19.81 12.40 15.72
N VAL A 19 18.79 12.86 15.00
CA VAL A 19 18.82 12.94 13.53
C VAL A 19 19.89 13.91 13.03
N LEU A 20 20.01 15.09 13.67
CA LEU A 20 21.08 16.06 13.37
C LEU A 20 22.48 15.57 13.79
N SER A 21 22.57 14.69 14.79
CA SER A 21 23.84 14.10 15.21
C SER A 21 24.31 13.01 14.25
N ILE A 22 23.39 12.19 13.73
CA ILE A 22 23.70 11.11 12.77
C ILE A 22 24.26 11.68 11.46
N SER A 23 23.72 12.80 10.96
CA SER A 23 24.24 13.48 9.77
C SER A 23 25.66 14.03 9.99
N SER A 24 25.98 14.49 11.21
CA SER A 24 27.33 14.96 11.56
C SER A 24 28.36 13.83 11.73
N VAL A 25 27.93 12.64 12.17
CA VAL A 25 28.82 11.51 12.51
C VAL A 25 29.18 10.67 11.29
N GLN A 26 28.33 10.62 10.26
CA GLN A 26 28.57 9.78 9.08
C GLN A 26 29.26 10.50 7.90
N GLY A 27 29.50 11.81 7.99
CA GLY A 27 30.20 12.58 6.95
C GLY A 27 29.54 12.52 5.57
N LYS A 28 28.28 12.09 5.49
CA LYS A 28 27.46 12.06 4.28
C LYS A 28 26.52 13.24 4.30
N ASP A 29 26.56 14.04 3.24
CA ASP A 29 25.51 15.00 2.93
C ASP A 29 24.24 14.20 2.61
N LEU A 30 23.35 14.07 3.58
CA LEU A 30 22.03 13.48 3.39
C LEU A 30 21.23 14.38 2.44
N THR A 31 20.63 13.79 1.41
CA THR A 31 19.73 14.50 0.51
C THR A 31 18.39 14.78 1.21
N GLN A 32 17.64 15.74 0.68
CA GLN A 32 16.27 16.01 1.13
C GLN A 32 15.39 14.75 1.16
N SER A 33 15.54 13.87 0.16
CA SER A 33 14.82 12.59 0.09
C SER A 33 15.17 11.66 1.24
N ASP A 34 16.45 11.60 1.63
CA ASP A 34 16.90 10.75 2.75
C ASP A 34 16.28 11.23 4.07
N TYR A 35 16.21 12.56 4.27
CA TYR A 35 15.55 13.14 5.45
C TYR A 35 14.05 12.84 5.47
N GLU A 36 13.37 12.97 4.34
CA GLU A 36 11.94 12.67 4.22
C GLU A 36 11.63 11.19 4.50
N GLU A 37 12.47 10.28 4.01
CA GLU A 37 12.37 8.85 4.25
C GLU A 37 12.63 8.48 5.72
N TYR A 38 13.69 9.01 6.32
CA TYR A 38 13.99 8.78 7.74
C TYR A 38 12.88 9.27 8.66
N ILE A 39 12.35 10.48 8.39
CA ILE A 39 11.25 11.06 9.16
C ILE A 39 9.97 10.24 8.95
N SER A 40 9.66 9.83 7.72
CA SER A 40 8.46 9.04 7.41
C SER A 40 8.47 7.66 8.06
N ASN A 41 9.58 6.92 7.95
CA ASN A 41 9.76 5.60 8.57
C ASN A 41 9.68 5.69 10.09
N PHE A 42 10.23 6.76 10.66
CA PHE A 42 10.21 6.97 12.09
C PHE A 42 8.82 7.35 12.62
N ILE A 43 8.12 8.29 11.95
CA ILE A 43 6.74 8.66 12.33
C ILE A 43 5.83 7.42 12.23
N GLY A 44 6.00 6.59 11.20
CA GLY A 44 5.30 5.30 11.07
C GLY A 44 5.50 4.39 12.29
N ALA A 45 6.73 4.28 12.80
CA ALA A 45 7.04 3.50 14.00
C ALA A 45 6.46 4.12 15.29
N ALA A 46 6.43 5.44 15.40
CA ALA A 46 5.90 6.15 16.57
C ALA A 46 4.36 6.14 16.62
N SER A 47 3.65 6.06 15.49
CA SER A 47 2.17 6.01 15.43
C SER A 47 1.56 4.83 16.16
N TYR A 48 2.30 3.74 16.40
CA TYR A 48 1.83 2.60 17.17
C TYR A 48 1.75 2.85 18.69
N GLN A 49 2.33 3.95 19.20
CA GLN A 49 2.49 4.16 20.65
C GLN A 49 1.79 5.40 21.21
N LEU A 50 1.17 6.25 20.38
CA LEU A 50 0.58 7.51 20.84
C LEU A 50 -0.97 7.46 20.85
N PRO A 51 -1.63 7.52 22.02
CA PRO A 51 -3.08 7.35 22.12
C PRO A 51 -3.93 8.52 21.60
N GLU A 52 -3.40 9.74 21.46
CA GLU A 52 -4.21 10.88 20.96
C GLU A 52 -3.39 11.88 20.11
N PRO A 53 -3.75 12.11 18.82
CA PRO A 53 -2.86 12.85 17.91
C PRO A 53 -3.13 14.37 17.83
N VAL A 54 -4.38 14.81 17.95
CA VAL A 54 -4.81 16.04 17.24
C VAL A 54 -4.18 17.32 17.79
N SER A 55 -4.23 17.57 19.10
CA SER A 55 -3.76 18.86 19.67
C SER A 55 -2.23 19.05 19.63
N THR A 56 -1.47 17.95 19.69
CA THR A 56 0.00 18.00 19.65
C THR A 56 0.49 18.14 18.21
N LEU A 57 -0.20 17.53 17.25
CA LEU A 57 0.16 17.60 15.83
C LEU A 57 -0.17 18.93 15.18
N SER A 58 -1.27 19.60 15.54
CA SER A 58 -1.62 20.92 14.98
C SER A 58 -0.47 21.93 15.16
N SER A 59 0.13 21.96 16.35
CA SER A 59 1.28 22.83 16.64
C SER A 59 2.54 22.48 15.84
N LEU A 60 2.75 21.19 15.56
CA LEU A 60 3.90 20.67 14.80
C LEU A 60 3.73 20.93 13.29
N ILE A 61 2.52 20.77 12.77
CA ILE A 61 2.16 20.99 11.36
C ILE A 61 2.26 22.47 11.00
N MET A 62 1.79 23.37 11.89
CA MET A 62 1.82 24.82 11.66
C MET A 62 3.22 25.43 11.78
N SER A 63 4.17 24.74 12.42
CA SER A 63 5.54 25.25 12.65
C SER A 63 6.61 24.60 11.75
N SER A 64 6.22 23.65 10.88
CA SER A 64 7.16 22.82 10.13
C SER A 64 7.57 23.42 8.76
N PRO A 65 8.87 23.37 8.40
CA PRO A 65 9.35 23.75 7.06
C PRO A 65 8.87 22.78 5.97
N ASP A 66 8.91 23.18 4.70
CA ASP A 66 8.30 22.42 3.58
C ASP A 66 8.80 20.96 3.44
N LEU A 67 10.01 20.68 3.90
CA LEU A 67 10.65 19.35 3.95
C LEU A 67 9.85 18.31 4.76
N THR A 68 9.16 18.70 5.82
CA THR A 68 8.40 17.76 6.66
C THR A 68 6.96 17.59 6.20
N LYS A 69 6.44 18.50 5.36
CA LYS A 69 5.06 18.43 4.86
C LYS A 69 4.82 17.22 3.98
N GLY A 70 5.78 16.83 3.14
CA GLY A 70 5.67 15.63 2.29
C GLY A 70 5.51 14.35 3.11
N ALA A 71 6.41 14.13 4.06
CA ALA A 71 6.36 12.99 4.97
C ALA A 71 5.07 12.97 5.83
N LEU A 72 4.64 14.12 6.34
CA LEU A 72 3.40 14.24 7.10
C LEU A 72 2.15 13.97 6.25
N LYS A 73 2.13 14.36 4.98
CA LYS A 73 1.03 14.04 4.05
C LYS A 73 0.91 12.55 3.80
N ASN A 74 2.02 11.90 3.48
CA ASN A 74 2.06 10.45 3.27
C ASN A 74 1.63 9.71 4.54
N TRP A 75 2.09 10.17 5.71
CA TRP A 75 1.68 9.58 6.98
C TRP A 75 0.17 9.75 7.25
N ALA A 76 -0.38 10.96 7.10
CA ALA A 76 -1.82 11.20 7.28
C ALA A 76 -2.65 10.34 6.31
N TYR A 77 -2.23 10.24 5.05
CA TYR A 77 -2.87 9.40 4.04
C TYR A 77 -2.86 7.91 4.39
N ASN A 78 -1.72 7.38 4.85
CA ASN A 78 -1.61 5.97 5.26
C ASN A 78 -2.52 5.65 6.45
N ASN A 79 -2.64 6.57 7.41
CA ASN A 79 -3.57 6.41 8.52
C ASN A 79 -5.03 6.44 8.04
N MET A 80 -5.39 7.33 7.10
CA MET A 80 -6.72 7.31 6.48
C MET A 80 -7.04 5.95 5.86
N LEU A 81 -6.11 5.39 5.06
CA LEU A 81 -6.30 4.07 4.43
C LEU A 81 -6.51 2.96 5.46
N SER A 82 -5.71 2.96 6.54
CA SER A 82 -5.86 1.98 7.62
C SER A 82 -7.21 2.14 8.32
N THR A 83 -7.64 3.37 8.62
CA THR A 83 -8.94 3.64 9.25
C THR A 83 -10.10 3.23 8.34
N THR A 84 -10.02 3.48 7.03
CA THR A 84 -11.03 3.04 6.06
C THR A 84 -11.16 1.52 6.02
N ARG A 85 -10.04 0.78 6.05
CA ARG A 85 -10.09 -0.69 6.11
C ARG A 85 -10.79 -1.18 7.37
N ASN A 86 -10.39 -0.65 8.53
CA ASN A 86 -11.01 -1.02 9.81
C ASN A 86 -12.50 -0.65 9.88
N LEU A 87 -12.90 0.45 9.23
CA LEU A 87 -14.30 0.85 9.08
C LEU A 87 -15.09 -0.16 8.25
N MET A 88 -14.53 -0.65 7.14
CA MET A 88 -15.17 -1.70 6.33
C MET A 88 -15.37 -2.99 7.12
N ASP A 89 -14.39 -3.40 7.91
CA ASP A 89 -14.49 -4.58 8.77
C ASP A 89 -15.56 -4.38 9.87
N ALA A 90 -15.61 -3.17 10.46
CA ALA A 90 -16.62 -2.82 11.45
C ALA A 90 -18.05 -2.81 10.85
N ASP A 91 -18.21 -2.30 9.64
CA ASP A 91 -19.49 -2.29 8.91
C ASP A 91 -19.98 -3.71 8.60
N GLN A 92 -19.09 -4.58 8.13
CA GLN A 92 -19.40 -6.01 7.91
C GLN A 92 -19.82 -6.72 9.19
N SER A 93 -19.23 -6.36 10.33
CA SER A 93 -19.60 -6.92 11.64
C SER A 93 -20.89 -6.34 12.23
N GLY A 94 -21.40 -5.24 11.67
CA GLY A 94 -22.54 -4.49 12.22
C GLY A 94 -22.24 -3.80 13.57
N ASN A 95 -20.97 -3.63 13.94
CA ASN A 95 -20.58 -3.05 15.21
C ASN A 95 -20.63 -1.51 15.16
N LYS A 96 -21.78 -0.95 15.53
CA LYS A 96 -22.03 0.50 15.51
C LYS A 96 -20.99 1.33 16.27
N GLU A 97 -20.52 0.87 17.43
CA GLU A 97 -19.54 1.62 18.23
C GLU A 97 -18.19 1.73 17.51
N GLN A 98 -17.77 0.65 16.84
CA GLN A 98 -16.56 0.65 16.02
C GLN A 98 -16.73 1.49 14.75
N ILE A 99 -17.90 1.44 14.12
CA ILE A 99 -18.24 2.28 12.96
C ILE A 99 -18.15 3.76 13.34
N ASP A 100 -18.80 4.17 14.43
CA ASP A 100 -18.78 5.56 14.92
C ASP A 100 -17.34 5.99 15.28
N HIS A 101 -16.57 5.11 15.93
CA HIS A 101 -15.17 5.36 16.25
C HIS A 101 -14.30 5.57 14.99
N TYR A 102 -14.39 4.68 14.00
CA TYR A 102 -13.57 4.81 12.79
C TYR A 102 -14.02 5.95 11.88
N ASN A 103 -15.30 6.32 11.90
CA ASN A 103 -15.78 7.54 11.24
C ASN A 103 -15.16 8.81 11.87
N ASP A 104 -15.14 8.93 13.20
CA ASP A 104 -14.49 10.05 13.90
C ASP A 104 -12.97 10.09 13.61
N GLN A 105 -12.30 8.93 13.58
CA GLN A 105 -10.89 8.85 13.21
C GLN A 105 -10.66 9.29 11.76
N LEU A 106 -11.49 8.85 10.82
CA LEU A 106 -11.36 9.19 9.40
C LEU A 106 -11.54 10.69 9.17
N ASP A 107 -12.52 11.29 9.83
CA ASP A 107 -12.79 12.74 9.79
C ASP A 107 -11.59 13.55 10.29
N ARG A 108 -10.99 13.12 11.41
CA ARG A 108 -9.76 13.74 11.95
C ARG A 108 -8.58 13.62 11.00
N TRP A 109 -8.37 12.47 10.38
CA TRP A 109 -7.27 12.30 9.43
C TRP A 109 -7.49 13.09 8.14
N GLN A 110 -8.72 13.22 7.67
CA GLN A 110 -9.07 14.10 6.56
C GLN A 110 -8.78 15.56 6.89
N ALA A 111 -9.10 16.02 8.10
CA ALA A 111 -8.78 17.37 8.55
C ALA A 111 -7.25 17.62 8.61
N VAL A 112 -6.46 16.64 9.06
CA VAL A 112 -4.98 16.68 9.04
C VAL A 112 -4.45 16.77 7.61
N TYR A 113 -4.94 15.91 6.72
CA TYR A 113 -4.50 15.86 5.33
C TYR A 113 -4.84 17.15 4.56
N SER A 114 -6.05 17.70 4.76
CA SER A 114 -6.47 18.98 4.16
C SER A 114 -5.61 20.15 4.67
N CYS A 115 -5.31 20.18 5.97
CA CYS A 115 -4.47 21.23 6.56
C CYS A 115 -3.04 21.19 5.99
N LEU A 116 -2.48 19.99 5.81
CA LEU A 116 -1.18 19.82 5.16
C LEU A 116 -1.18 20.26 3.68
N ASN A 117 -2.35 20.27 3.02
CA ASN A 117 -2.53 20.79 1.66
C ASN A 117 -2.90 22.28 1.61
N GLY A 118 -2.88 22.97 2.75
CA GLY A 118 -3.09 24.42 2.85
C GLY A 118 -4.50 24.82 3.27
N ASP A 119 -5.41 23.88 3.51
CA ASP A 119 -6.76 24.16 4.03
C ASP A 119 -6.94 23.59 5.44
N CYS A 120 -6.68 24.41 6.44
CA CYS A 120 -6.82 24.03 7.86
C CYS A 120 -8.21 24.33 8.45
N THR A 121 -9.19 24.72 7.63
CA THR A 121 -10.53 25.13 8.11
C THR A 121 -11.22 23.99 8.85
N HIS A 122 -11.12 22.78 8.33
CA HIS A 122 -11.73 21.59 8.93
C HIS A 122 -11.09 21.24 10.30
N MET A 123 -9.76 21.32 10.39
CA MET A 123 -9.04 21.09 11.64
C MET A 123 -9.44 22.12 12.72
N GLN A 124 -9.57 23.39 12.33
CA GLN A 124 -10.01 24.46 13.24
C GLN A 124 -11.45 24.26 13.73
N GLN A 125 -12.33 23.70 12.91
CA GLN A 125 -13.70 23.36 13.31
C GLN A 125 -13.72 22.23 14.35
N LEU A 126 -12.89 21.19 14.17
CA LEU A 126 -12.75 20.10 15.14
C LEU A 126 -12.21 20.60 16.49
N GLU A 127 -11.23 21.51 16.48
CA GLU A 127 -10.68 22.12 17.69
C GLU A 127 -11.67 23.07 18.38
N GLY A 128 -12.47 23.82 17.61
CA GLY A 128 -13.51 24.71 18.13
C GLY A 128 -14.70 23.97 18.76
N SER A 129 -14.99 22.76 18.28
CA SER A 129 -16.12 21.93 18.74
C SER A 129 -15.87 21.30 20.12
N ALA A 130 -14.60 21.09 20.50
CA ALA A 130 -14.23 20.55 21.81
C ALA A 130 -14.43 21.55 22.98
N GLY A 131 -14.79 22.81 22.68
CA GLY A 131 -14.90 23.91 23.66
C GLY A 131 -16.31 24.31 24.10
N THR A 132 -17.38 23.79 23.47
CA THR A 132 -18.75 24.17 23.84
C THR A 132 -19.62 22.95 24.07
N GLY A 133 -19.60 22.45 25.32
CA GLY A 133 -20.72 21.66 25.82
C GLY A 133 -21.96 22.54 25.85
N GLN A 134 -22.88 22.36 24.90
CA GLN A 134 -24.24 22.86 25.04
C GLN A 134 -25.26 21.84 24.52
N ALA A 135 -26.25 21.64 25.37
CA ALA A 135 -27.29 20.63 25.28
C ALA A 135 -28.35 20.94 24.22
N GLY A 136 -28.91 19.87 23.66
CA GLY A 136 -30.34 19.76 23.34
C GLY A 136 -30.85 20.55 22.13
N GLY A 137 -31.07 19.84 21.03
CA GLY A 137 -31.93 20.29 19.95
C GLY A 137 -32.16 19.15 18.95
N GLN A 138 -33.33 18.53 19.00
CA GLN A 138 -33.83 17.67 17.93
C GLN A 138 -33.91 18.49 16.65
N GLN A 139 -33.30 18.00 15.57
CA GLN A 139 -33.67 18.45 14.23
C GLN A 139 -33.67 17.26 13.27
N GLU A 140 -34.78 17.18 12.54
CA GLU A 140 -35.22 16.12 11.65
C GLU A 140 -34.21 15.72 10.59
N ALA A 141 -34.27 14.43 10.27
CA ALA A 141 -33.58 13.79 9.17
C ALA A 141 -33.85 14.49 7.83
N ALA A 142 -32.78 14.96 7.19
CA ALA A 142 -32.67 14.99 5.74
C ALA A 142 -31.62 13.95 5.34
N ALA A 143 -32.05 12.93 4.60
CA ALA A 143 -31.20 11.85 4.13
C ALA A 143 -30.03 12.42 3.29
N PRO A 144 -28.77 12.01 3.54
CA PRO A 144 -27.73 12.22 2.55
C PRO A 144 -27.96 11.22 1.41
N ALA A 145 -28.11 11.77 0.22
CA ALA A 145 -28.15 11.03 -1.02
C ALA A 145 -26.96 10.08 -1.12
N THR A 146 -27.27 8.84 -1.45
CA THR A 146 -26.38 7.79 -1.92
C THR A 146 -25.44 8.32 -3.00
N ALA A 147 -24.20 8.60 -2.62
CA ALA A 147 -23.07 8.63 -3.54
C ALA A 147 -22.16 7.47 -3.17
N ALA A 148 -22.60 6.25 -3.52
CA ALA A 148 -21.73 5.09 -3.65
C ALA A 148 -20.80 5.33 -4.85
N GLY A 149 -19.85 6.24 -4.69
CA GLY A 149 -18.69 6.35 -5.56
C GLY A 149 -17.61 5.47 -4.98
N GLY A 150 -17.67 4.17 -5.27
CA GLY A 150 -16.49 3.32 -5.09
C GLY A 150 -15.33 3.98 -5.82
N LEU A 151 -14.27 4.31 -5.09
CA LEU A 151 -13.00 4.74 -5.68
C LEU A 151 -12.44 3.54 -6.44
N VAL A 152 -12.89 3.38 -7.68
CA VAL A 152 -12.16 2.64 -8.70
C VAL A 152 -10.84 3.40 -8.85
N ALA A 153 -9.73 2.76 -8.50
CA ALA A 153 -8.40 3.31 -8.74
C ALA A 153 -8.28 3.60 -10.24
N ASP A 154 -8.37 4.89 -10.59
CA ASP A 154 -8.28 5.38 -11.96
C ASP A 154 -6.84 5.15 -12.48
N LYS A 155 -6.70 4.14 -13.34
CA LYS A 155 -5.43 3.50 -13.71
C LYS A 155 -4.67 4.25 -14.80
N THR A 156 -4.26 5.49 -14.51
CA THR A 156 -3.43 6.28 -15.44
C THR A 156 -2.18 6.93 -14.83
N ARG A 157 -1.79 6.60 -13.59
CA ARG A 157 -0.86 7.47 -12.83
C ARG A 157 0.52 6.93 -12.44
N TYR A 158 0.83 5.66 -12.64
CA TYR A 158 2.15 5.14 -12.26
C TYR A 158 3.01 4.78 -13.47
N GLN A 159 4.25 5.27 -13.47
CA GLN A 159 5.28 4.93 -14.45
C GLN A 159 6.38 4.10 -13.77
N LYS A 160 7.06 3.25 -14.55
CA LYS A 160 8.24 2.51 -14.08
C LYS A 160 9.36 3.51 -13.80
N GLY A 161 9.73 3.61 -12.53
CA GLY A 161 10.94 4.28 -12.07
C GLY A 161 12.14 3.34 -12.10
N ALA A 162 12.98 3.42 -11.08
CA ALA A 162 14.15 2.56 -10.95
C ALA A 162 13.77 1.08 -10.82
N LEU A 163 14.51 0.21 -11.50
CA LEU A 163 14.48 -1.23 -11.23
C LEU A 163 15.06 -1.47 -9.83
N LEU A 164 14.27 -2.06 -8.95
CA LEU A 164 14.68 -2.39 -7.60
C LEU A 164 15.30 -3.78 -7.55
N ILE A 165 14.68 -4.74 -8.26
CA ILE A 165 15.18 -6.10 -8.37
C ILE A 165 14.65 -6.80 -9.62
N GLY A 166 15.44 -7.72 -10.16
CA GLY A 166 15.04 -8.62 -11.23
C GLY A 166 15.75 -8.41 -12.57
N PRO A 167 15.44 -9.23 -13.58
CA PRO A 167 14.51 -10.36 -13.49
C PRO A 167 15.06 -11.50 -12.61
N ILE A 168 14.26 -11.94 -11.63
CA ILE A 168 14.51 -13.13 -10.81
C ILE A 168 13.74 -14.29 -11.44
N SER A 169 14.41 -15.43 -11.62
CA SER A 169 13.78 -16.64 -12.14
C SER A 169 13.10 -17.42 -11.02
N ILE A 170 11.87 -17.85 -11.28
CA ILE A 170 11.00 -18.62 -10.40
C ILE A 170 10.73 -19.95 -11.11
N PRO A 171 11.46 -21.02 -10.76
CA PRO A 171 11.31 -22.32 -11.40
C PRO A 171 9.91 -22.90 -11.19
N ALA A 172 9.33 -23.47 -12.25
CA ALA A 172 7.98 -24.04 -12.19
C ALA A 172 7.90 -25.34 -11.36
N GLU A 173 9.04 -26.01 -11.17
CA GLU A 173 9.19 -27.22 -10.35
C GLU A 173 9.24 -26.96 -8.83
N TRP A 174 9.34 -25.69 -8.40
CA TRP A 174 9.47 -25.37 -6.98
C TRP A 174 8.12 -25.21 -6.29
N THR A 175 7.93 -25.95 -5.20
CA THR A 175 6.71 -25.90 -4.39
C THR A 175 6.69 -24.72 -3.41
N GLU A 176 7.86 -24.30 -2.95
CA GLU A 176 8.01 -23.26 -1.94
C GLU A 176 8.12 -21.87 -2.58
N PRO A 177 7.38 -20.86 -2.07
CA PRO A 177 7.53 -19.48 -2.51
C PRO A 177 8.95 -18.95 -2.28
N GLN A 178 9.49 -18.27 -3.29
CA GLN A 178 10.79 -17.63 -3.23
C GLN A 178 10.67 -16.20 -2.71
N ASP A 179 11.54 -15.82 -1.78
CA ASP A 179 11.67 -14.43 -1.32
C ASP A 179 12.25 -13.55 -2.44
N ILE A 180 11.56 -12.44 -2.73
CA ILE A 180 11.93 -11.51 -3.81
C ILE A 180 12.53 -10.23 -3.23
N ILE A 181 11.72 -9.40 -2.56
CA ILE A 181 12.16 -8.10 -2.03
C ILE A 181 11.21 -7.63 -0.92
N PHE A 182 11.73 -6.92 0.08
CA PHE A 182 10.90 -6.27 1.09
C PHE A 182 10.18 -5.04 0.49
N LEU A 183 8.86 -4.99 0.63
CA LEU A 183 8.04 -3.88 0.14
C LEU A 183 7.54 -3.04 1.31
N ASP A 184 7.89 -1.76 1.31
CA ASP A 184 7.48 -0.81 2.34
C ASP A 184 5.96 -0.63 2.34
N GLN A 185 5.37 -0.60 3.53
CA GLN A 185 3.93 -0.50 3.69
C GLN A 185 3.37 0.77 3.02
N GLY A 186 2.36 0.59 2.18
CA GLY A 186 1.67 1.67 1.47
C GLY A 186 2.42 2.23 0.26
N ARG A 187 3.68 1.86 0.02
CA ARG A 187 4.42 2.32 -1.18
C ARG A 187 3.97 1.55 -2.41
N PRO A 188 3.75 2.21 -3.56
CA PRO A 188 3.41 1.53 -4.80
C PRO A 188 4.67 1.00 -5.51
N TYR A 189 4.54 -0.17 -6.11
CA TYR A 189 5.57 -0.84 -6.89
C TYR A 189 4.96 -1.38 -8.18
N ILE A 190 5.72 -1.37 -9.27
CA ILE A 190 5.32 -2.05 -10.50
C ILE A 190 5.97 -3.42 -10.53
N VAL A 191 5.15 -4.45 -10.44
CA VAL A 191 5.56 -5.85 -10.58
C VAL A 191 5.38 -6.25 -12.04
N VAL A 192 6.44 -6.79 -12.63
CA VAL A 192 6.44 -7.30 -14.00
C VAL A 192 6.69 -8.80 -13.94
N GLY A 193 5.72 -9.57 -14.44
CA GLY A 193 5.87 -11.00 -14.69
C GLY A 193 6.18 -11.25 -16.15
N GLU A 194 7.17 -12.10 -16.45
CA GLU A 194 7.50 -12.49 -17.81
C GLU A 194 7.91 -13.97 -17.93
N GLY A 195 7.97 -14.47 -19.16
CA GLY A 195 8.48 -15.80 -19.47
C GLY A 195 7.39 -16.87 -19.61
N THR A 196 7.84 -18.10 -19.84
CA THR A 196 6.99 -19.24 -20.15
C THR A 196 7.46 -20.47 -19.40
N CYS A 197 6.51 -21.37 -19.10
CA CYS A 197 6.76 -22.65 -18.49
C CYS A 197 5.80 -23.71 -19.03
N SER A 198 6.06 -24.95 -18.63
CA SER A 198 5.16 -26.09 -18.76
C SER A 198 4.78 -26.60 -17.39
N LEU A 199 3.53 -27.01 -17.24
CA LEU A 199 3.00 -27.65 -16.04
C LEU A 199 2.82 -29.17 -16.25
N TRP A 200 3.64 -29.77 -17.15
CA TRP A 200 3.48 -31.15 -17.63
C TRP A 200 4.82 -31.80 -18.06
N ASP A 201 4.95 -33.11 -17.82
CA ASP A 201 6.19 -33.93 -17.98
C ASP A 201 6.66 -34.14 -19.43
N SER A 202 5.72 -34.15 -20.37
CA SER A 202 5.99 -34.53 -21.77
C SER A 202 4.97 -33.93 -22.74
N PRO A 203 4.74 -32.60 -22.71
CA PRO A 203 3.83 -31.97 -23.65
C PRO A 203 4.44 -31.99 -25.06
N PRO A 204 3.59 -32.00 -26.10
CA PRO A 204 4.07 -31.86 -27.49
C PRO A 204 4.77 -30.51 -27.74
N GLU A 205 4.50 -29.50 -26.89
CA GLU A 205 5.17 -28.20 -26.89
C GLU A 205 5.68 -27.91 -25.47
N PRO A 206 6.99 -27.63 -25.28
CA PRO A 206 7.61 -27.46 -23.96
C PRO A 206 7.20 -26.15 -23.26
N ASP A 207 6.55 -25.25 -23.98
CA ASP A 207 6.00 -24.00 -23.49
C ASP A 207 4.48 -24.01 -23.72
N GLY A 208 3.71 -23.55 -22.74
CA GLY A 208 2.26 -23.53 -22.87
C GLY A 208 1.54 -22.68 -21.85
N VAL A 209 2.29 -22.12 -20.91
CA VAL A 209 1.78 -21.34 -19.79
C VAL A 209 2.73 -20.16 -19.55
N ASP A 210 2.17 -18.99 -19.27
CA ASP A 210 2.89 -17.79 -18.85
C ASP A 210 2.34 -17.29 -17.51
N CYS A 211 2.79 -16.12 -17.04
CA CYS A 211 2.41 -15.59 -15.74
C CYS A 211 0.89 -15.43 -15.51
N CYS A 212 0.09 -15.29 -16.56
CA CYS A 212 -1.34 -15.01 -16.46
C CYS A 212 -2.20 -16.05 -17.20
N PHE A 213 -1.69 -16.68 -18.25
CA PHE A 213 -2.46 -17.48 -19.18
C PHE A 213 -1.85 -18.86 -19.41
N VAL A 214 -2.73 -19.83 -19.62
CA VAL A 214 -2.44 -21.00 -20.44
C VAL A 214 -2.79 -20.69 -21.89
N TYR A 215 -1.91 -21.09 -22.81
CA TYR A 215 -2.10 -20.98 -24.27
C TYR A 215 -1.75 -22.28 -25.01
N ALA A 216 -1.46 -23.36 -24.26
CA ALA A 216 -1.26 -24.71 -24.79
C ALA A 216 -2.49 -25.22 -25.56
N LYS A 217 -2.48 -25.11 -26.90
CA LYS A 217 -3.64 -25.41 -27.74
C LYS A 217 -4.16 -26.83 -27.58
N TRP A 218 -3.25 -27.79 -27.41
CA TRP A 218 -3.59 -29.19 -27.18
C TRP A 218 -4.35 -29.43 -25.87
N ARG A 219 -4.25 -28.51 -24.91
CA ARG A 219 -4.90 -28.59 -23.59
C ARG A 219 -6.22 -27.84 -23.53
N ILE A 220 -6.26 -26.64 -24.09
CA ILE A 220 -7.38 -25.69 -23.91
C ILE A 220 -8.06 -25.25 -25.21
N GLY A 221 -7.59 -25.69 -26.38
CA GLY A 221 -8.06 -25.24 -27.69
C GLY A 221 -7.43 -23.93 -28.14
N ASP A 222 -8.05 -23.25 -29.12
CA ASP A 222 -7.45 -22.08 -29.78
C ASP A 222 -7.51 -20.77 -28.98
N VAL A 223 -8.26 -20.72 -27.88
CA VAL A 223 -8.49 -19.50 -27.11
C VAL A 223 -7.74 -19.58 -25.78
N PRO A 224 -6.69 -18.74 -25.56
CA PRO A 224 -5.98 -18.66 -24.29
C PRO A 224 -6.93 -18.41 -23.12
N GLN A 225 -6.65 -19.04 -21.98
CA GLN A 225 -7.46 -18.94 -20.77
C GLN A 225 -6.64 -18.36 -19.62
N VAL A 226 -7.25 -17.47 -18.82
CA VAL A 226 -6.60 -16.91 -17.63
C VAL A 226 -6.52 -18.03 -16.58
N TRP A 227 -5.31 -18.43 -16.22
CA TRP A 227 -5.08 -19.39 -15.14
C TRP A 227 -4.29 -18.78 -13.96
N GLY A 228 -3.55 -17.68 -14.17
CA GLY A 228 -2.88 -16.95 -13.09
C GLY A 228 -1.66 -17.65 -12.48
N GLN A 229 -0.71 -18.14 -13.28
CA GLN A 229 0.39 -18.93 -12.74
C GLN A 229 1.36 -18.18 -11.85
N LEU A 230 1.64 -16.91 -12.11
CA LEU A 230 2.50 -16.15 -11.20
C LEU A 230 1.70 -15.70 -9.99
N GLU A 231 1.89 -16.41 -8.88
CA GLU A 231 1.28 -16.07 -7.59
C GLU A 231 2.26 -15.24 -6.76
N LEU A 232 1.80 -14.07 -6.31
CA LEU A 232 2.44 -13.30 -5.25
C LEU A 232 1.87 -13.80 -3.93
N VAL A 233 2.73 -14.19 -3.00
CA VAL A 233 2.33 -14.86 -1.76
C VAL A 233 2.33 -13.87 -0.60
N ASP A 234 1.35 -14.07 0.29
CA ASP A 234 1.05 -13.23 1.44
C ASP A 234 0.68 -11.79 1.07
N PRO A 235 -0.62 -11.47 0.88
CA PRO A 235 -1.71 -12.42 0.63
C PRO A 235 -1.53 -13.10 -0.72
N SER A 236 -1.96 -14.36 -0.82
CA SER A 236 -2.05 -15.08 -2.10
C SER A 236 -2.88 -14.27 -3.09
N ILE A 237 -2.22 -13.76 -4.13
CA ILE A 237 -2.83 -13.03 -5.23
C ILE A 237 -2.08 -13.34 -6.52
N HIS A 238 -2.83 -13.73 -7.55
CA HIS A 238 -2.24 -14.00 -8.87
C HIS A 238 -2.00 -12.69 -9.63
N LEU A 239 -0.94 -12.62 -10.44
CA LEU A 239 -0.63 -11.40 -11.21
C LEU A 239 -1.81 -10.97 -12.09
N SER A 240 -2.55 -11.92 -12.67
CA SER A 240 -3.77 -11.67 -13.45
C SER A 240 -4.87 -10.98 -12.64
N GLU A 241 -5.07 -11.39 -11.38
CA GLU A 241 -6.05 -10.77 -10.47
C GLU A 241 -5.59 -9.39 -10.03
N LEU A 242 -4.28 -9.20 -9.79
CA LEU A 242 -3.73 -7.89 -9.46
C LEU A 242 -3.93 -6.91 -10.63
N ILE A 243 -3.69 -7.36 -11.87
CA ILE A 243 -4.01 -6.60 -13.08
C ILE A 243 -5.47 -6.18 -13.05
N GLU A 244 -6.39 -7.13 -12.87
CA GLU A 244 -7.82 -6.88 -12.86
C GLU A 244 -8.24 -5.87 -11.80
N ARG A 245 -7.77 -6.02 -10.56
CA ARG A 245 -8.01 -5.04 -9.48
C ARG A 245 -7.51 -3.66 -9.85
N ASN A 246 -6.35 -3.58 -10.48
CA ASN A 246 -5.81 -2.30 -10.85
C ASN A 246 -6.56 -1.70 -12.09
N THR A 247 -7.06 -2.47 -13.07
CA THR A 247 -7.72 -1.95 -14.32
C THR A 247 -9.23 -1.89 -14.27
N GLY A 248 -9.87 -2.62 -13.36
CA GLY A 248 -11.29 -2.95 -13.45
C GLY A 248 -11.65 -3.84 -14.65
N LYS A 249 -10.65 -4.49 -15.27
CA LYS A 249 -10.81 -5.38 -16.43
C LYS A 249 -9.90 -6.59 -16.30
N PRO A 250 -10.36 -7.80 -16.68
CA PRO A 250 -9.52 -8.99 -16.72
C PRO A 250 -8.22 -8.74 -17.50
N ALA A 251 -7.16 -9.47 -17.13
CA ALA A 251 -5.93 -9.46 -17.92
C ALA A 251 -6.23 -9.84 -19.38
N GLU A 252 -5.57 -9.17 -20.33
CA GLU A 252 -5.64 -9.49 -21.76
C GLU A 252 -4.40 -10.30 -22.15
N TYR A 253 -4.56 -11.29 -23.03
CA TYR A 253 -3.45 -12.12 -23.48
C TYR A 253 -2.41 -11.28 -24.23
N ASN A 254 -1.15 -11.39 -23.83
CA ASN A 254 -0.03 -10.70 -24.48
C ASN A 254 0.90 -11.76 -25.10
N SER A 255 1.03 -11.75 -26.42
CA SER A 255 1.90 -12.69 -27.15
C SER A 255 3.39 -12.52 -26.85
N SER A 256 3.79 -11.45 -26.17
CA SER A 256 5.16 -11.28 -25.67
C SER A 256 5.36 -11.95 -24.30
N HIS A 257 4.30 -12.47 -23.68
CA HIS A 257 4.29 -13.08 -22.35
C HIS A 257 4.87 -12.17 -21.27
N VAL A 258 4.58 -10.86 -21.35
CA VAL A 258 4.99 -9.86 -20.35
C VAL A 258 3.74 -9.16 -19.82
N TYR A 259 3.62 -9.12 -18.50
CA TYR A 259 2.47 -8.61 -17.80
C TYR A 259 2.93 -7.71 -16.67
N GLU A 260 2.20 -6.62 -16.42
CA GLU A 260 2.55 -5.66 -15.39
C GLU A 260 1.35 -5.23 -14.56
N ALA A 261 1.59 -5.05 -13.27
CA ALA A 261 0.58 -4.61 -12.33
C ALA A 261 1.19 -3.74 -11.22
N VAL A 262 0.35 -2.95 -10.56
CA VAL A 262 0.76 -2.12 -9.43
C VAL A 262 0.44 -2.85 -8.14
N ALA A 263 1.47 -3.22 -7.39
CA ALA A 263 1.34 -3.76 -6.04
C ALA A 263 1.59 -2.63 -5.02
N PHE A 264 0.78 -2.58 -3.96
CA PHE A 264 1.06 -1.72 -2.82
C PHE A 264 1.73 -2.56 -1.75
N GLY A 265 2.90 -2.12 -1.28
CA GLY A 265 3.65 -2.83 -0.26
C GLY A 265 2.86 -2.96 1.03
N GLU A 266 3.07 -4.07 1.72
CA GLU A 266 2.37 -4.39 2.97
C GLU A 266 3.31 -4.39 4.17
N GLY A 267 4.55 -3.90 4.02
CA GLY A 267 5.56 -3.89 5.09
C GLY A 267 6.17 -5.27 5.35
N LYS A 268 6.26 -6.10 4.30
CA LYS A 268 6.79 -7.47 4.37
C LYS A 268 7.54 -7.86 3.11
N MET A 269 8.21 -9.00 3.17
CA MET A 269 8.86 -9.63 2.02
C MET A 269 7.81 -10.04 0.99
N LEU A 270 7.90 -9.51 -0.23
CA LEU A 270 7.21 -10.06 -1.38
C LEU A 270 7.81 -11.43 -1.67
N LYS A 271 6.94 -12.44 -1.75
CA LYS A 271 7.31 -13.78 -2.18
C LYS A 271 6.56 -14.13 -3.45
N ALA A 272 7.14 -14.99 -4.27
CA ALA A 272 6.49 -15.42 -5.50
C ALA A 272 6.73 -16.91 -5.79
N ARG A 273 5.78 -17.54 -6.46
CA ARG A 273 5.93 -18.90 -7.02
C ARG A 273 5.16 -19.03 -8.33
N VAL A 274 5.46 -20.09 -9.07
CA VAL A 274 4.55 -20.62 -10.09
C VAL A 274 3.50 -21.46 -9.37
N TYR A 275 2.21 -21.16 -9.54
CA TYR A 275 1.12 -21.90 -8.90
C TYR A 275 0.51 -22.92 -9.86
N ASP A 276 0.43 -24.17 -9.40
CA ASP A 276 -0.08 -25.30 -10.18
C ASP A 276 -1.15 -26.14 -9.44
N GLY A 277 -1.60 -25.70 -8.25
CA GLY A 277 -2.64 -26.43 -7.49
C GLY A 277 -2.25 -27.82 -6.96
N GLY A 278 -1.06 -28.34 -7.33
CA GLY A 278 -0.46 -29.57 -6.82
C GLY A 278 0.10 -30.45 -7.95
N GLY A 279 1.32 -30.97 -7.78
CA GLY A 279 2.01 -31.78 -8.79
C GLY A 279 3.13 -31.03 -9.51
N TYR A 280 4.15 -30.57 -8.77
CA TYR A 280 5.21 -29.73 -9.34
C TYR A 280 6.35 -30.53 -9.99
N SER A 281 6.40 -31.84 -9.76
CA SER A 281 7.55 -32.67 -10.16
C SER A 281 7.73 -32.82 -11.66
N ASP A 282 6.67 -32.60 -12.42
CA ASP A 282 6.64 -32.66 -13.87
C ASP A 282 6.56 -31.28 -14.53
N ASN A 283 6.75 -30.21 -13.75
CA ASN A 283 6.81 -28.86 -14.29
C ASN A 283 8.20 -28.55 -14.82
N HIS A 284 8.27 -27.72 -15.86
CA HIS A 284 9.52 -27.34 -16.51
C HIS A 284 9.54 -25.87 -16.87
N GLY A 285 10.74 -25.29 -16.96
CA GLY A 285 10.93 -23.88 -17.26
C GLY A 285 10.75 -22.98 -16.04
N GLU A 286 10.62 -21.69 -16.30
CA GLU A 286 10.64 -20.66 -15.26
C GLU A 286 9.80 -19.46 -15.68
N LEU A 287 9.08 -18.90 -14.71
CA LEU A 287 8.57 -17.53 -14.83
C LEU A 287 9.60 -16.58 -14.24
N LYS A 288 9.56 -15.32 -14.65
CA LYS A 288 10.47 -14.29 -14.18
C LYS A 288 9.70 -13.14 -13.57
N ILE A 289 10.25 -12.57 -12.50
CA ILE A 289 9.69 -11.41 -11.82
C ILE A 289 10.71 -10.28 -11.75
N SER A 290 10.27 -9.08 -12.10
CA SER A 290 10.99 -7.84 -11.84
C SER A 290 10.12 -6.88 -11.04
N VAL A 291 10.72 -6.13 -10.13
CA VAL A 291 10.02 -5.11 -9.33
C VAL A 291 10.69 -3.76 -9.55
N TYR A 292 9.87 -2.78 -9.94
CA TYR A 292 10.27 -1.40 -10.16
C TYR A 292 9.60 -0.51 -9.11
N GLN A 293 10.26 0.61 -8.81
CA GLN A 293 9.58 1.73 -8.16
C GLN A 293 8.44 2.21 -9.06
N ALA A 294 7.29 2.52 -8.47
CA ALA A 294 6.20 3.22 -9.15
C ALA A 294 6.28 4.71 -8.84
N ILE A 295 6.35 5.57 -9.87
CA ILE A 295 6.40 7.03 -9.76
C ILE A 295 5.23 7.71 -10.46
#